data_AF-A0A1V1NVE1-F1
#
_entry.id   AF-A0A1V1NVE1-F1
#
_cell.length_a   1.000
_cell.length_b   1.000
_cell.length_c   1.000
_cell.angle_alpha   90.00
_cell.angle_beta   90.00
_cell.angle_gamma   90.00
#
_symmetry.space_group_name_H-M   'P 1'
#
loop_
_entity.id
_entity.type
_entity.pdbx_description
1 polymer ?
#
loop_
_entity_poly.entity_id
_entity_poly.type
_entity_poly.pdbx_seq_one_letter_code
_entity_poly.pdbx_strand_id
1 'polypeptide(L)'
;MILQIFIYGSSYFLNQDRQSELLEKLQNLGFKVNKHFEICQGIEAVIIFCKSWTQKRKGLDYDIDGIVVKTNLLKYQNLLGNTAKSPRWAIAYKFAPELVETTITEITLQVGRTGIITPVAELVPVSLGGVVVKRATLHNQDDIERKKIDRGKRVKIKRAGEVIPEVVELAPGEEETSIYQIANECPVCRQPLVRGEGEAAHRCVNFACPAQLLGRLLHFVSKEGMHIEHIGPSLMENLIQKKFSKPSL
;
A
#
# COMPACT_ATOMS: atom_id res chain seq x y z
N MET A 1 10.44 10.10 23.55
CA MET A 1 9.22 9.50 22.97
C MET A 1 9.13 8.08 23.53
N ILE A 2 8.12 7.75 24.33
CA ILE A 2 7.98 6.41 24.95
C ILE A 2 7.00 5.63 24.09
N LEU A 3 7.46 4.54 23.47
CA LEU A 3 6.60 3.62 22.72
C LEU A 3 5.53 3.03 23.66
N GLN A 4 4.31 2.92 23.15
CA GLN A 4 3.14 2.38 23.87
C GLN A 4 2.62 1.11 23.18
N ILE A 5 1.84 0.30 23.91
CA ILE A 5 1.26 -0.94 23.42
C ILE A 5 -0.15 -1.15 23.99
N PHE A 6 -1.01 -1.81 23.21
CA PHE A 6 -2.27 -2.37 23.68
C PHE A 6 -2.30 -3.90 23.50
N ILE A 7 -2.72 -4.61 24.54
CA ILE A 7 -2.90 -6.07 24.54
C ILE A 7 -4.37 -6.38 24.27
N TYR A 8 -4.63 -7.34 23.37
CA TYR A 8 -5.98 -7.66 22.89
C TYR A 8 -6.34 -9.16 22.91
N GLY A 9 -5.46 -10.00 23.41
CA GLY A 9 -5.64 -11.46 23.42
C GLY A 9 -4.53 -12.18 24.18
N SER A 10 -4.71 -13.47 24.39
CA SER A 10 -3.76 -14.37 25.05
C SER A 10 -3.77 -15.72 24.34
N SER A 11 -2.60 -16.32 24.16
CA SER A 11 -2.46 -17.72 23.72
C SER A 11 -2.55 -18.71 24.88
N TYR A 12 -2.36 -18.23 26.12
CA TYR A 12 -2.49 -19.02 27.34
C TYR A 12 -3.91 -18.98 27.87
N PHE A 13 -4.37 -20.13 28.40
CA PHE A 13 -5.67 -20.26 29.05
C PHE A 13 -5.71 -19.44 30.34
N LEU A 14 -6.38 -18.29 30.27
CA LEU A 14 -6.69 -17.49 31.45
C LEU A 14 -8.04 -17.89 32.09
N ASN A 15 -8.60 -19.05 31.73
CA ASN A 15 -9.88 -19.59 32.21
C ASN A 15 -11.01 -18.55 32.16
N GLN A 16 -11.27 -17.99 30.98
CA GLN A 16 -12.40 -17.07 30.74
C GLN A 16 -13.33 -17.70 29.71
N ASP A 17 -14.60 -17.31 29.73
CA ASP A 17 -15.59 -17.79 28.75
C ASP A 17 -15.79 -16.78 27.62
N ARG A 18 -15.43 -15.51 27.87
CA ARG A 18 -15.62 -14.40 26.92
C ARG A 18 -14.34 -13.62 26.64
N GLN A 19 -14.26 -13.10 25.41
CA GLN A 19 -13.23 -12.15 25.00
C GLN A 19 -13.27 -10.87 25.85
N SER A 20 -14.45 -10.37 26.20
CA SER A 20 -14.59 -9.19 27.07
C SER A 20 -14.00 -9.42 28.47
N GLU A 21 -14.29 -10.58 29.09
CA GLU A 21 -13.75 -10.97 30.39
C GLU A 21 -12.22 -11.13 30.35
N LEU A 22 -11.70 -11.67 29.25
CA LEU A 22 -10.25 -11.74 29.00
C LEU A 22 -9.61 -10.34 28.98
N LEU A 23 -10.22 -9.37 28.30
CA LEU A 23 -9.72 -8.00 28.25
C LEU A 23 -9.73 -7.34 29.64
N GLU A 24 -10.80 -7.51 30.41
CA GLU A 24 -10.90 -7.01 31.79
C GLU A 24 -9.84 -7.65 32.69
N LYS A 25 -9.65 -8.97 32.60
CA LYS A 25 -8.62 -9.67 33.37
C LYS A 25 -7.22 -9.20 33.03
N LEU A 26 -6.90 -8.98 31.75
CA LEU A 26 -5.62 -8.43 31.33
C LEU A 26 -5.39 -7.03 31.91
N GLN A 27 -6.44 -6.19 31.90
CA GLN A 27 -6.38 -4.87 32.51
C GLN A 27 -6.11 -4.94 34.02
N ASN A 28 -6.77 -5.84 34.73
CA ASN A 28 -6.56 -6.08 36.16
C ASN A 28 -5.16 -6.60 36.50
N LEU A 29 -4.51 -7.31 35.57
CA LEU A 29 -3.12 -7.74 35.68
C LEU A 29 -2.09 -6.63 35.38
N GLY A 30 -2.56 -5.41 35.07
CA GLY A 30 -1.70 -4.26 34.79
C GLY A 30 -1.30 -4.09 33.32
N PHE A 31 -1.82 -4.93 32.41
CA PHE A 31 -1.61 -4.73 30.98
C PHE A 31 -2.44 -3.56 30.46
N LYS A 32 -1.89 -2.84 29.49
CA LYS A 32 -2.63 -1.78 28.78
C LYS A 32 -3.59 -2.44 27.79
N VAL A 33 -4.87 -2.22 27.99
CA VAL A 33 -5.95 -2.66 27.08
C VAL A 33 -6.61 -1.43 26.49
N ASN A 34 -6.99 -1.50 25.22
CA ASN A 34 -7.67 -0.40 24.56
C ASN A 34 -9.07 -0.24 25.19
N LYS A 35 -9.40 0.97 25.66
CA LYS A 35 -10.68 1.25 26.36
C LYS A 35 -11.87 1.39 25.42
N HIS A 36 -11.62 1.42 24.11
CA HIS A 36 -12.60 1.72 23.09
C HIS A 36 -13.21 0.48 22.43
N PHE A 37 -13.44 -0.59 23.18
CA PHE A 37 -14.19 -1.76 22.71
C PHE A 37 -15.64 -1.72 23.21
N GLU A 38 -16.53 -2.42 22.50
CA GLU A 38 -17.94 -2.55 22.89
C GLU A 38 -18.42 -3.98 22.66
N ILE A 39 -19.31 -4.46 23.54
CA ILE A 39 -19.99 -5.75 23.37
C ILE A 39 -21.25 -5.49 22.55
N CYS A 40 -21.20 -5.80 21.26
CA CYS A 40 -22.34 -5.64 20.36
C CYS A 40 -23.20 -6.91 20.33
N GLN A 41 -24.53 -6.75 20.43
CA GLN A 41 -25.50 -7.83 20.23
C GLN A 41 -26.06 -7.78 18.81
N GLY A 42 -25.76 -8.80 17.99
CA GLY A 42 -26.19 -8.85 16.59
C GLY A 42 -25.28 -8.07 15.63
N ILE A 43 -25.48 -8.28 14.33
CA ILE A 43 -24.63 -7.70 13.28
C ILE A 43 -24.91 -6.21 13.09
N GLU A 44 -26.14 -5.77 13.34
CA GLU A 44 -26.59 -4.37 13.22
C GLU A 44 -25.83 -3.48 14.21
N ALA A 45 -25.73 -3.91 15.47
CA ALA A 45 -24.96 -3.22 16.50
C ALA A 45 -23.47 -3.13 16.13
N VAL A 46 -22.90 -4.22 15.58
CA VAL A 46 -21.50 -4.23 15.09
C VAL A 46 -21.29 -3.21 13.98
N ILE A 47 -22.21 -3.15 13.00
CA ILE A 47 -22.13 -2.21 11.87
C ILE A 47 -22.22 -0.77 12.37
N ILE A 48 -23.15 -0.47 13.29
CA ILE A 48 -23.30 0.86 13.88
C ILE A 48 -22.02 1.27 14.61
N PHE A 49 -21.45 0.37 15.43
CA PHE A 49 -20.19 0.61 16.14
C PHE A 49 -19.06 0.92 15.17
N CYS A 50 -18.85 0.07 14.15
CA CYS A 50 -17.80 0.25 13.15
C CYS A 50 -17.94 1.55 12.38
N LYS A 51 -19.16 1.91 11.95
CA LYS A 51 -19.42 3.18 11.26
C LYS A 51 -19.13 4.38 12.16
N SER A 52 -19.52 4.33 13.43
CA SER A 52 -19.28 5.43 14.39
C SER A 52 -17.78 5.75 14.56
N TRP A 53 -16.92 4.73 14.44
CA TRP A 53 -15.47 4.89 14.57
C TRP A 53 -14.78 5.54 13.37
N THR A 54 -15.45 5.62 12.22
CA THR A 54 -14.91 6.27 11.01
C THR A 54 -14.56 7.74 11.25
N GLN A 55 -15.36 8.43 12.08
CA GLN A 55 -15.13 9.83 12.46
C GLN A 55 -14.36 9.94 13.78
N LYS A 56 -14.74 9.15 14.81
CA LYS A 56 -14.13 9.19 16.14
C LYS A 56 -12.61 8.94 16.12
N ARG A 57 -12.12 8.13 15.17
CA ARG A 57 -10.68 7.84 15.03
C ARG A 57 -9.80 9.09 14.88
N LYS A 58 -10.34 10.19 14.35
CA LYS A 58 -9.60 11.45 14.20
C LYS A 58 -9.25 12.12 15.54
N GLY A 59 -9.92 11.74 16.62
CA GLY A 59 -9.67 12.25 17.97
C GLY A 59 -8.74 11.38 18.81
N LEU A 60 -8.22 10.28 18.25
CA LEU A 60 -7.28 9.41 18.94
C LEU A 60 -5.86 10.00 18.89
N ASP A 61 -5.07 9.68 19.91
CA ASP A 61 -3.63 9.98 19.99
C ASP A 61 -2.77 8.96 19.21
N TYR A 62 -3.41 8.06 18.46
CA TYR A 62 -2.79 7.05 17.61
C TYR A 62 -3.65 6.76 16.37
N ASP A 63 -3.01 6.29 15.31
CA ASP A 63 -3.69 5.92 14.09
C ASP A 63 -4.34 4.53 14.19
N ILE A 64 -5.51 4.39 13.57
CA ILE A 64 -6.18 3.11 13.35
C ILE A 64 -6.71 3.02 11.92
N ASP A 65 -6.62 1.83 11.32
CA ASP A 65 -7.05 1.56 9.95
C ASP A 65 -8.35 0.75 9.85
N GLY A 66 -8.91 0.37 11.01
CA GLY A 66 -10.15 -0.37 11.08
C GLY A 66 -10.53 -0.77 12.51
N ILE A 67 -11.57 -1.59 12.61
CA ILE A 67 -12.05 -2.21 13.84
C ILE A 67 -11.97 -3.73 13.69
N VAL A 68 -11.47 -4.43 14.71
CA VAL A 68 -11.49 -5.89 14.73
C VAL A 68 -12.77 -6.37 15.40
N VAL A 69 -13.59 -7.08 14.65
CA VAL A 69 -14.80 -7.74 15.15
C VAL A 69 -14.43 -9.17 15.54
N LYS A 70 -14.77 -9.58 16.77
CA LYS A 70 -14.49 -10.92 17.30
C LYS A 70 -15.78 -11.55 17.85
N THR A 71 -15.95 -12.85 17.66
CA THR A 71 -16.96 -13.60 18.40
C THR A 71 -16.65 -13.55 19.90
N ASN A 72 -17.58 -13.03 20.72
CA ASN A 72 -17.27 -12.81 22.14
C ASN A 72 -17.13 -14.12 22.93
N LEU A 73 -17.91 -15.15 22.62
CA LEU A 73 -17.82 -16.45 23.31
C LEU A 73 -16.61 -17.26 22.81
N LEU A 74 -15.69 -17.58 23.71
CA LEU A 74 -14.44 -18.28 23.38
C LEU A 74 -14.68 -19.72 22.91
N LYS A 75 -15.72 -20.38 23.43
CA LYS A 75 -16.15 -21.70 22.92
C LYS A 75 -16.46 -21.70 21.42
N TYR A 76 -17.02 -20.61 20.90
CA TYR A 76 -17.31 -20.48 19.47
C TYR A 76 -16.07 -20.10 18.66
N GLN A 77 -15.11 -19.38 19.25
CA GLN A 77 -13.80 -19.17 18.60
C GLN A 77 -13.10 -20.52 18.36
N ASN A 78 -13.06 -21.39 19.38
CA ASN A 78 -12.48 -22.73 19.29
C ASN A 78 -13.21 -23.60 18.24
N LEU A 79 -14.54 -23.58 18.24
CA LEU A 79 -15.35 -24.34 17.27
C LEU A 79 -15.14 -23.86 15.84
N LEU A 80 -15.07 -22.54 15.62
CA LEU A 80 -14.89 -21.95 14.29
C LEU A 80 -13.48 -22.19 13.75
N GLY A 81 -12.46 -22.20 14.62
CA GLY A 81 -11.07 -22.49 14.28
C GLY A 81 -10.45 -21.44 13.35
N ASN A 82 -9.38 -21.85 12.66
CA ASN A 82 -8.58 -21.01 11.77
C ASN A 82 -8.50 -21.62 10.36
N THR A 83 -8.33 -20.77 9.36
CA THR A 83 -7.80 -21.14 8.05
C THR A 83 -6.27 -21.22 8.11
N ALA A 84 -5.61 -21.54 7.00
CA ALA A 84 -4.15 -21.51 6.90
C ALA A 84 -3.52 -20.14 7.23
N LYS A 85 -4.28 -19.04 7.12
CA LYS A 85 -3.76 -17.67 7.28
C LYS A 85 -4.49 -16.81 8.32
N SER A 86 -5.73 -17.14 8.68
CA SER A 86 -6.56 -16.25 9.50
C SER A 86 -7.62 -17.00 10.33
N PRO A 87 -8.01 -16.46 11.51
CA PRO A 87 -9.12 -17.01 12.28
C PRO A 87 -10.46 -16.86 11.57
N ARG A 88 -11.37 -17.83 11.76
CA ARG A 88 -12.75 -17.77 11.23
C ARG A 88 -13.71 -16.99 12.14
N TRP A 89 -13.29 -16.72 13.37
CA TRP A 89 -14.06 -16.06 14.42
C TRP A 89 -13.74 -14.57 14.59
N ALA A 90 -12.85 -14.02 13.77
CA ALA A 90 -12.52 -12.61 13.77
C ALA A 90 -12.31 -12.05 12.36
N ILE A 91 -12.67 -10.78 12.18
CA ILE A 91 -12.48 -10.05 10.92
C ILE A 91 -12.09 -8.59 11.20
N ALA A 92 -11.22 -8.04 10.37
CA ALA A 92 -10.88 -6.62 10.39
C ALA A 92 -11.82 -5.85 9.46
N TYR A 93 -12.71 -5.04 10.02
CA TYR A 93 -13.48 -4.04 9.30
C TYR A 93 -12.59 -2.83 9.02
N LYS A 94 -11.98 -2.76 7.83
CA LYS A 94 -11.13 -1.64 7.42
C LYS A 94 -11.97 -0.41 7.09
N PHE A 95 -11.52 0.77 7.51
CA PHE A 95 -12.18 2.01 7.13
C PHE A 95 -11.99 2.29 5.64
N ALA A 96 -12.91 3.09 5.07
CA ALA A 96 -12.70 3.61 3.73
C ALA A 96 -11.35 4.36 3.68
N PRO A 97 -10.52 4.11 2.66
CA PRO A 97 -9.26 4.80 2.52
C PRO A 97 -9.51 6.31 2.39
N GLU A 98 -8.64 7.09 3.00
CA GLU A 98 -8.67 8.54 2.87
C GLU A 98 -8.44 8.92 1.40
N LEU A 99 -9.31 9.76 0.87
CA LEU A 99 -9.19 10.36 -0.46
C LEU A 99 -8.78 11.80 -0.28
N VAL A 100 -7.71 12.20 -0.95
CA VAL A 100 -7.21 13.58 -0.91
C VAL A 100 -7.04 14.09 -2.32
N GLU A 101 -7.40 15.35 -2.54
CA GLU A 101 -7.24 16.01 -3.83
C GLU A 101 -5.88 16.69 -3.94
N THR A 102 -5.23 16.54 -5.09
CA THR A 102 -4.01 17.27 -5.46
C THR A 102 -3.91 17.41 -6.97
N THR A 103 -2.87 18.07 -7.47
CA THR A 103 -2.65 18.31 -8.90
C THR A 103 -1.46 17.52 -9.40
N ILE A 104 -1.59 16.90 -10.57
CA ILE A 104 -0.48 16.26 -11.28
C ILE A 104 0.40 17.34 -11.91
N THR A 105 1.66 17.43 -11.48
CA THR A 105 2.62 18.37 -12.07
C THR A 105 3.27 17.82 -13.33
N GLU A 106 3.56 16.52 -13.34
CA GLU A 106 4.19 15.78 -14.43
C GLU A 106 3.79 14.29 -14.37
N ILE A 107 3.94 13.58 -15.49
CA ILE A 107 3.86 12.12 -15.53
C ILE A 107 5.22 11.57 -15.97
N THR A 108 5.86 10.80 -15.10
CA THR A 108 7.15 10.15 -15.37
C THR A 108 6.96 8.66 -15.62
N LEU A 109 7.88 8.07 -16.38
CA LEU A 109 7.84 6.65 -16.73
C LEU A 109 8.96 5.91 -16.02
N GLN A 110 8.61 4.92 -15.20
CA GLN A 110 9.55 4.03 -14.55
C GLN A 110 9.69 2.72 -15.32
N VAL A 111 10.91 2.25 -15.52
CA VAL A 111 11.20 0.95 -16.14
C VAL A 111 11.46 -0.06 -15.04
N GLY A 112 10.56 -1.01 -14.86
CA GLY A 112 10.69 -2.09 -13.90
C GLY A 112 11.76 -3.10 -14.30
N ARG A 113 12.14 -3.96 -13.34
CA ARG A 113 13.11 -5.06 -13.53
C ARG A 113 12.84 -5.93 -14.76
N THR A 114 11.57 -6.22 -15.03
CA THR A 114 11.10 -7.08 -16.14
C THR A 114 10.77 -6.28 -17.40
N GLY A 115 11.17 -5.01 -17.46
CA GLY A 115 10.93 -4.12 -18.58
C GLY A 115 9.57 -3.44 -18.57
N ILE A 116 8.66 -3.78 -17.66
CA ILE A 116 7.34 -3.11 -17.51
C ILE A 116 7.53 -1.60 -17.37
N ILE A 117 6.80 -0.84 -18.15
CA ILE A 117 6.76 0.62 -18.08
C ILE A 117 5.58 1.02 -17.20
N THR A 118 5.90 1.57 -16.03
CA THR A 118 4.90 2.02 -15.07
C THR A 118 4.84 3.55 -15.09
N PRO A 119 3.71 4.15 -15.50
CA PRO A 119 3.51 5.59 -15.36
C PRO A 119 3.30 5.98 -13.90
N VAL A 120 3.93 7.09 -13.51
CA VAL A 120 3.89 7.65 -12.16
C VAL A 120 3.53 9.13 -12.26
N ALA A 121 2.46 9.51 -11.57
CA ALA A 121 2.08 10.91 -11.42
C ALA A 121 3.00 11.56 -10.38
N GLU A 122 3.71 12.60 -10.78
CA GLU A 122 4.36 13.55 -9.89
C GLU A 122 3.31 14.58 -9.46
N LEU A 123 3.21 14.84 -8.16
CA LEU A 123 2.10 15.58 -7.56
C LEU A 123 2.58 16.83 -6.86
N VAL A 124 1.71 17.84 -6.79
CA VAL A 124 1.85 18.88 -5.76
C VAL A 124 1.83 18.18 -4.39
N PRO A 125 2.83 18.43 -3.51
CA PRO A 125 2.93 17.72 -2.24
C PRO A 125 1.65 17.88 -1.41
N VAL A 126 1.12 16.76 -0.92
CA VAL A 126 -0.14 16.74 -0.17
C VAL A 126 -0.06 15.76 1.00
N SER A 127 -0.73 16.08 2.11
CA SER A 127 -0.81 15.19 3.27
C SER A 127 -1.88 14.12 3.03
N LEU A 128 -1.51 12.84 3.18
CA LEU A 128 -2.41 11.69 3.06
C LEU A 128 -2.06 10.67 4.15
N GLY A 129 -2.95 10.45 5.12
CA GLY A 129 -2.67 9.58 6.26
C GLY A 129 -1.43 9.97 7.05
N GLY A 130 -1.26 11.27 7.33
CA GLY A 130 -0.18 11.83 8.15
C GLY A 130 1.19 11.91 7.47
N VAL A 131 1.33 11.46 6.22
CA VAL A 131 2.58 11.58 5.45
C VAL A 131 2.41 12.53 4.26
N VAL A 132 3.50 13.19 3.88
CA VAL A 132 3.54 14.00 2.65
C VAL A 132 3.78 13.09 1.45
N VAL A 133 2.79 13.00 0.57
CA VAL A 133 2.85 12.27 -0.70
C VAL A 133 3.21 13.23 -1.83
N LYS A 134 4.17 12.83 -2.66
CA LYS A 134 4.60 13.57 -3.86
C LYS A 134 4.43 12.78 -5.16
N ARG A 135 4.14 11.47 -5.05
CA ARG A 135 4.09 10.54 -6.18
C ARG A 135 2.95 9.57 -5.98
N ALA A 136 2.23 9.24 -7.05
CA ALA A 136 1.22 8.19 -7.07
C ALA A 136 1.31 7.37 -8.35
N THR A 137 1.02 6.07 -8.27
CA THR A 137 1.00 5.21 -9.46
C THR A 137 -0.24 5.47 -10.32
N LEU A 138 -0.05 5.38 -11.63
CA LEU A 138 -1.10 5.34 -12.65
C LEU A 138 -1.24 3.94 -13.28
N HIS A 139 -0.61 2.91 -12.69
CA HIS A 139 -0.61 1.51 -13.11
C HIS A 139 -0.12 1.22 -14.53
N ASN A 140 -0.85 1.62 -15.57
CA ASN A 140 -0.56 1.38 -16.99
C ASN A 140 -1.34 2.35 -17.91
N GLN A 141 -1.20 2.18 -19.23
CA GLN A 141 -1.88 3.03 -20.23
C GLN A 141 -3.42 2.94 -20.13
N ASP A 142 -3.97 1.74 -19.96
CA ASP A 142 -5.43 1.54 -19.89
C ASP A 142 -6.04 2.23 -18.67
N ASP A 143 -5.30 2.26 -17.56
CA ASP A 143 -5.73 2.93 -16.34
C ASP A 143 -5.73 4.47 -16.49
N ILE A 144 -4.75 5.02 -17.21
CA ILE A 144 -4.71 6.43 -17.60
C ILE A 144 -5.91 6.78 -18.50
N GLU A 145 -6.19 5.95 -19.50
CA GLU A 145 -7.30 6.15 -20.44
C GLU A 145 -8.66 6.05 -19.76
N ARG A 146 -8.87 5.01 -18.94
CA ARG A 146 -10.11 4.83 -18.19
C ARG A 146 -10.40 6.01 -17.27
N LYS A 147 -9.37 6.57 -16.65
CA LYS A 147 -9.48 7.70 -15.71
C LYS A 147 -9.35 9.06 -16.40
N LYS A 148 -9.09 9.10 -17.71
CA LYS A 148 -8.89 10.32 -18.52
C LYS A 148 -7.85 11.26 -17.92
N ILE A 149 -6.73 10.70 -17.48
CA ILE A 149 -5.67 11.45 -16.78
C ILE A 149 -4.71 12.12 -17.77
N ASP A 150 -4.32 13.34 -17.44
CA ASP A 150 -3.22 14.05 -18.09
C ASP A 150 -2.47 14.96 -17.09
N ARG A 151 -1.36 15.52 -17.52
CA ARG A 151 -0.59 16.51 -16.78
C ARG A 151 -1.45 17.75 -16.48
N GLY A 152 -1.25 18.34 -15.31
CA GLY A 152 -1.92 19.57 -14.88
C GLY A 152 -3.29 19.33 -14.26
N LYS A 153 -3.82 18.11 -14.34
CA LYS A 153 -5.14 17.76 -13.80
C LYS A 153 -5.16 17.64 -12.30
N ARG A 154 -6.26 18.11 -11.70
CA ARG A 154 -6.61 17.77 -10.33
C ARG A 154 -7.16 16.34 -10.25
N VAL A 155 -6.69 15.60 -9.27
CA VAL A 155 -7.01 14.20 -9.06
C VAL A 155 -7.26 13.90 -7.59
N LYS A 156 -8.07 12.89 -7.33
CA LYS A 156 -8.14 12.25 -6.02
C LYS A 156 -7.13 11.11 -5.96
N ILE A 157 -6.34 11.11 -4.91
CA ILE A 157 -5.41 10.02 -4.59
C ILE A 157 -5.85 9.31 -3.31
N LYS A 158 -5.47 8.04 -3.20
CA LYS A 158 -5.58 7.26 -1.97
C LYS A 158 -4.35 6.39 -1.78
N ARG A 159 -4.18 5.82 -0.59
CA ARG A 159 -3.24 4.72 -0.37
C ARG A 159 -3.89 3.41 -0.81
N ALA A 160 -3.21 2.69 -1.70
CA ALA A 160 -3.50 1.29 -1.99
C ALA A 160 -2.86 0.43 -0.89
N GLY A 161 -3.69 -0.23 -0.08
CA GLY A 161 -3.23 -0.91 1.13
C GLY A 161 -2.59 0.08 2.11
N GLU A 162 -1.45 -0.27 2.68
CA GLU A 162 -0.79 0.53 3.73
C GLU A 162 0.33 1.46 3.22
N VAL A 163 0.79 1.33 1.97
CA VAL A 163 2.07 1.94 1.55
C VAL A 163 2.02 2.77 0.27
N ILE A 164 1.46 2.26 -0.84
CA ILE A 164 1.66 2.85 -2.16
C ILE A 164 0.50 3.79 -2.53
N PRO A 165 0.74 5.10 -2.75
CA PRO A 165 -0.30 6.00 -3.24
C PRO A 165 -0.66 5.70 -4.69
N GLU A 166 -1.96 5.76 -5.01
CA GLU A 166 -2.49 5.62 -6.37
C GLU A 166 -3.48 6.75 -6.70
N VAL A 167 -3.51 7.14 -7.96
CA VAL A 167 -4.53 8.04 -8.50
C VAL A 167 -5.83 7.24 -8.66
N VAL A 168 -6.95 7.77 -8.20
CA VAL A 168 -8.26 7.09 -8.23
C VAL A 168 -9.11 7.57 -9.38
N GLU A 169 -9.29 8.89 -9.47
CA GLU A 169 -10.15 9.57 -10.43
C GLU A 169 -9.77 11.05 -10.54
N LEU A 170 -10.30 11.74 -11.54
CA LEU A 170 -10.25 13.19 -11.63
C LEU A 170 -11.03 13.84 -10.48
N ALA A 171 -10.58 15.01 -10.03
CA ALA A 171 -11.31 15.80 -9.06
C ALA A 171 -12.58 16.42 -9.70
N PRO A 172 -13.62 16.75 -8.92
CA PRO A 172 -14.83 17.37 -9.45
C PRO A 172 -14.53 18.69 -10.17
N GLY A 173 -15.15 18.90 -11.33
CA GLY A 173 -15.02 20.13 -12.12
C GLY A 173 -13.85 20.15 -13.10
N GLU A 174 -13.07 19.06 -13.21
CA GLU A 174 -12.12 18.88 -14.31
C GLU A 174 -12.86 18.47 -15.59
N GLU A 175 -12.69 19.26 -16.65
CA GLU A 175 -13.19 18.91 -17.98
C GLU A 175 -12.34 17.82 -18.63
N GLU A 176 -12.96 17.04 -19.52
CA GLU A 176 -12.27 16.04 -20.33
C GLU A 176 -11.38 16.73 -21.37
N THR A 177 -10.07 16.64 -21.19
CA THR A 177 -9.06 17.20 -22.11
C THR A 177 -8.31 16.07 -22.83
N SER A 178 -7.13 16.37 -23.39
CA SER A 178 -6.15 15.36 -23.79
C SER A 178 -5.92 14.33 -22.69
N ILE A 179 -5.60 13.11 -23.10
CA ILE A 179 -5.26 11.97 -22.24
C ILE A 179 -3.77 11.69 -22.46
N TYR A 180 -3.02 11.48 -21.38
CA TYR A 180 -1.61 11.16 -21.48
C TYR A 180 -1.39 9.84 -22.22
N GLN A 181 -0.42 9.84 -23.14
CA GLN A 181 -0.04 8.67 -23.92
C GLN A 181 1.41 8.31 -23.61
N ILE A 182 1.65 7.06 -23.17
CA ILE A 182 2.99 6.52 -23.01
C ILE A 182 3.66 6.50 -24.40
N ALA A 183 4.84 7.10 -24.48
CA ALA A 183 5.62 7.10 -25.72
C ALA A 183 5.99 5.69 -26.15
N ASN A 184 6.10 5.45 -27.46
CA ASN A 184 6.45 4.13 -28.04
C ASN A 184 7.91 3.71 -27.81
N GLU A 185 8.70 4.49 -27.08
CA GLU A 185 10.12 4.25 -26.81
C GLU A 185 10.41 4.18 -25.32
N CYS A 186 11.35 3.32 -24.93
CA CYS A 186 11.81 3.23 -23.56
C CYS A 186 12.46 4.54 -23.11
N PRO A 187 12.06 5.12 -21.97
CA PRO A 187 12.62 6.39 -21.48
C PRO A 187 14.10 6.30 -21.10
N VAL A 188 14.63 5.07 -20.92
CA VAL A 188 16.01 4.82 -20.48
C VAL A 188 16.92 4.43 -21.65
N CYS A 189 16.54 3.41 -22.43
CA CYS A 189 17.39 2.89 -23.51
C CYS A 189 16.95 3.30 -24.93
N ARG A 190 15.85 4.05 -25.05
CA ARG A 190 15.27 4.55 -26.33
C ARG A 190 14.86 3.48 -27.34
N GLN A 191 14.92 2.20 -26.97
CA GLN A 191 14.42 1.11 -27.81
C GLN A 191 12.89 1.10 -27.86
N PRO A 192 12.28 0.64 -28.97
CA PRO A 192 10.84 0.50 -29.08
C PRO A 192 10.24 -0.34 -27.94
N LEU A 193 9.11 0.13 -27.41
CA LEU A 193 8.30 -0.62 -26.47
C LEU A 193 7.39 -1.59 -27.21
N VAL A 194 7.14 -2.72 -26.57
CA VAL A 194 6.19 -3.72 -27.05
C VAL A 194 5.07 -3.84 -26.04
N ARG A 195 3.83 -3.90 -26.54
CA ARG A 195 2.65 -4.26 -25.78
C ARG A 195 2.02 -5.46 -26.49
N GLY A 196 2.08 -6.63 -25.85
CA GLY A 196 1.55 -7.87 -26.42
C GLY A 196 0.03 -7.83 -26.57
N GLU A 197 -0.51 -8.62 -27.48
CA GLU A 197 -1.96 -8.75 -27.66
C GLU A 197 -2.62 -9.23 -26.35
N GLY A 198 -3.60 -8.47 -25.86
CA GLY A 198 -4.25 -8.74 -24.57
C GLY A 198 -3.47 -8.32 -23.32
N GLU A 199 -2.24 -7.79 -23.45
CA GLU A 199 -1.49 -7.26 -22.30
C GLU A 199 -1.84 -5.79 -22.01
N ALA A 200 -1.98 -5.43 -20.73
CA ALA A 200 -2.20 -4.04 -20.31
C ALA A 200 -0.91 -3.20 -20.26
N ALA A 201 0.24 -3.85 -20.08
CA ALA A 201 1.51 -3.17 -19.80
C ALA A 201 2.37 -3.03 -21.05
N HIS A 202 2.90 -1.82 -21.27
CA HIS A 202 4.03 -1.62 -22.18
C HIS A 202 5.31 -2.19 -21.58
N ARG A 203 6.18 -2.78 -22.40
CA ARG A 203 7.43 -3.38 -21.95
C ARG A 203 8.60 -3.00 -22.84
N CYS A 204 9.72 -2.70 -22.20
CA CYS A 204 11.01 -2.68 -22.84
C CYS A 204 11.51 -4.12 -23.00
N VAL A 205 11.67 -4.59 -24.23
CA VAL A 205 12.17 -5.95 -24.53
C VAL A 205 13.70 -6.03 -24.63
N ASN A 206 14.37 -4.88 -24.59
CA ASN A 206 15.83 -4.83 -24.61
C ASN A 206 16.41 -5.35 -23.29
N PHE A 207 16.91 -6.59 -23.28
CA PHE A 207 17.53 -7.20 -22.11
C PHE A 207 18.73 -6.39 -21.59
N ALA A 208 19.46 -5.68 -22.47
CA ALA A 208 20.59 -4.83 -22.10
C ALA A 208 20.17 -3.44 -21.57
N CYS A 209 18.86 -3.17 -21.41
CA CYS A 209 18.38 -1.90 -20.86
C CYS A 209 18.99 -1.65 -19.46
N PRO A 210 19.66 -0.49 -19.24
CA PRO A 210 20.33 -0.20 -17.97
C PRO A 210 19.41 -0.30 -16.75
N ALA A 211 18.17 0.17 -16.86
CA ALA A 211 17.19 0.10 -15.77
C ALA A 211 16.80 -1.35 -15.43
N GLN A 212 16.65 -2.22 -16.44
CA GLN A 212 16.37 -3.63 -16.20
C GLN A 212 17.57 -4.34 -15.58
N LEU A 213 18.78 -4.05 -16.05
CA LEU A 213 20.01 -4.60 -15.47
C LEU A 213 20.13 -4.24 -13.99
N LEU A 214 19.99 -2.95 -13.66
CA LEU A 214 19.99 -2.48 -12.29
C LEU A 214 18.89 -3.17 -11.46
N GLY A 215 17.65 -3.20 -11.95
CA GLY A 215 16.55 -3.86 -11.24
C GLY A 215 16.77 -5.37 -11.01
N ARG A 216 17.41 -6.07 -11.96
CA ARG A 216 17.72 -7.50 -11.82
C ARG A 216 18.81 -7.73 -10.80
N LEU A 217 19.87 -6.92 -10.83
CA LEU A 217 20.94 -7.00 -9.86
C LEU A 217 20.44 -6.64 -8.44
N LEU A 218 19.59 -5.62 -8.30
CA LEU A 218 19.00 -5.24 -7.01
C LEU A 218 18.12 -6.36 -6.45
N HIS A 219 17.36 -7.02 -7.31
CA HIS A 219 16.60 -8.20 -6.89
C HIS A 219 17.51 -9.38 -6.52
N PHE A 220 18.58 -9.62 -7.26
CA PHE A 220 19.52 -10.69 -6.97
C PHE A 220 20.17 -10.53 -5.59
N VAL A 221 20.49 -9.31 -5.17
CA VAL A 221 21.06 -9.04 -3.84
C VAL A 221 20.00 -8.88 -2.74
N SER A 222 18.71 -8.80 -3.08
CA SER A 222 17.65 -8.58 -2.09
C SER A 222 17.51 -9.75 -1.12
N LYS A 223 16.75 -9.52 -0.04
CA LYS A 223 16.47 -10.54 0.99
C LYS A 223 15.82 -11.80 0.41
N GLU A 224 14.97 -11.64 -0.60
CA GLU A 224 14.29 -12.73 -1.31
C GLU A 224 15.17 -13.40 -2.38
N GLY A 225 16.28 -12.74 -2.77
CA GLY A 225 17.28 -13.28 -3.69
C GLY A 225 18.38 -14.02 -2.94
N MET A 226 19.62 -13.57 -3.11
CA MET A 226 20.81 -14.13 -2.45
C MET A 226 21.08 -13.54 -1.07
N HIS A 227 20.25 -12.60 -0.61
CA HIS A 227 20.36 -11.96 0.71
C HIS A 227 21.76 -11.38 0.99
N ILE A 228 22.28 -10.60 0.04
CA ILE A 228 23.60 -9.97 0.18
C ILE A 228 23.40 -8.58 0.82
N GLU A 229 23.74 -8.48 2.09
CA GLU A 229 23.57 -7.25 2.86
C GLU A 229 24.50 -6.12 2.39
N HIS A 230 24.14 -4.89 2.75
CA HIS A 230 24.91 -3.66 2.48
C HIS A 230 25.03 -3.23 1.01
N ILE A 231 24.39 -3.93 0.06
CA ILE A 231 24.33 -3.50 -1.35
C ILE A 231 22.98 -2.86 -1.65
N GLY A 232 22.91 -1.53 -1.48
CA GLY A 232 21.73 -0.72 -1.84
C GLY A 232 21.75 -0.16 -3.27
N PRO A 233 20.65 0.48 -3.71
CA PRO A 233 20.51 1.11 -5.03
C PRO A 233 21.69 1.99 -5.43
N SER A 234 22.08 2.92 -4.56
CA SER A 234 23.15 3.88 -4.86
C SER A 234 24.52 3.21 -5.06
N LEU A 235 24.85 2.19 -4.26
CA LEU A 235 26.10 1.45 -4.44
C LEU A 235 26.10 0.68 -5.76
N MET A 236 24.97 0.04 -6.07
CA MET A 236 24.83 -0.74 -7.28
C MET A 236 24.86 0.12 -8.55
N GLU A 237 24.17 1.26 -8.55
CA GLU A 237 24.24 2.24 -9.63
C GLU A 237 25.68 2.70 -9.88
N ASN A 238 26.43 3.01 -8.81
CA ASN A 238 27.84 3.36 -8.90
C ASN A 238 28.70 2.22 -9.49
N LEU A 239 28.48 0.98 -9.08
CA LEU A 239 29.21 -0.18 -9.60
C LEU A 239 28.96 -0.40 -11.09
N ILE A 240 27.70 -0.27 -11.52
CA ILE A 240 27.32 -0.34 -12.94
C ILE A 240 28.01 0.78 -13.71
N GLN A 241 27.89 2.04 -13.26
CA GLN A 241 28.52 3.18 -13.94
C GLN A 241 30.05 3.02 -14.06
N LYS A 242 30.72 2.53 -13.01
CA LYS A 242 32.18 2.31 -13.01
C LYS A 242 32.64 1.18 -13.93
N LYS A 243 31.84 0.13 -14.15
CA LYS A 243 32.19 -0.94 -15.11
C LYS A 243 31.89 -0.59 -16.57
N PHE A 244 30.93 0.31 -16.82
CA PHE A 244 30.62 0.78 -18.18
C PHE A 244 31.42 2.02 -18.61
N SER A 245 32.20 2.63 -17.71
CA SER A 245 33.18 3.68 -18.03
C SER A 245 34.55 3.07 -18.37
N LYS A 246 34.67 2.56 -19.60
CA LYS A 246 35.89 2.04 -20.29
C LYS A 246 36.57 0.80 -19.65
N PRO A 247 36.83 -0.27 -20.42
CA PRO A 247 38.07 -1.01 -20.24
C PRO A 247 39.20 -0.10 -20.73
N SER A 248 39.97 0.47 -19.81
CA SER A 248 41.27 1.04 -20.13
C SER A 248 42.18 -0.12 -20.58
N LEU A 249 42.29 -0.32 -21.89
CA LEU A 249 43.46 -0.93 -22.51
C LEU A 249 44.48 0.19 -22.75
#